data_AF-A0AAU9V939-F1
#
_entry.id   AF-A0AAU9V939-F1
#
_cell.length_a   1.000
_cell.length_b   1.000
_cell.length_c   1.000
_cell.angle_alpha   90.00
_cell.angle_beta   90.00
_cell.angle_gamma   90.00
#
_symmetry.space_group_name_H-M   'P 1'
#
loop_
_entity.id
_entity.type
_entity.pdbx_description
1 polymer ?
#
loop_
_entity_poly.entity_id
_entity_poly.type
_entity_poly.pdbx_seq_one_letter_code
_entity_poly.pdbx_strand_id
1 'polypeptide(L)'
;MPLLLMKLVFNSLGKPPVPFGIRKLGKALGQGVQKAYLNRQIETHARFIESHLSQNSLFAGESLSMADIQMSFPIFALLARGGIDNLPHTQAWKEKVESSPGWQRTLEQGGPLSIPVEDKV
;
A
#
# COMPACT_ATOMS: atom_id res chain seq x y z
N MET A 1 1.39 -8.00 -8.64
CA MET A 1 1.49 -7.78 -7.18
C MET A 1 0.80 -8.90 -6.36
N PRO A 2 1.33 -10.15 -6.36
CA PRO A 2 0.80 -11.22 -5.49
C PRO A 2 1.06 -10.96 -4.00
N LEU A 3 2.09 -10.16 -3.68
CA LEU A 3 2.60 -9.97 -2.32
C LEU A 3 1.62 -9.25 -1.38
N LEU A 4 0.81 -8.32 -1.91
CA LEU A 4 -0.21 -7.64 -1.10
C LEU A 4 -1.38 -8.56 -0.75
N LEU A 5 -1.71 -9.48 -1.67
CA LEU A 5 -2.68 -10.55 -1.47
C LEU A 5 -2.14 -11.57 -0.45
N MET A 6 -0.86 -11.95 -0.56
CA MET A 6 -0.21 -12.81 0.43
C MET A 6 -0.17 -12.17 1.81
N LYS A 7 0.14 -10.87 1.91
CA LYS A 7 0.07 -10.12 3.18
C LYS A 7 -1.34 -10.14 3.77
N LEU A 8 -2.37 -9.99 2.95
CA LEU A 8 -3.77 -10.06 3.40
C LEU A 8 -4.16 -11.47 3.88
N VAL A 9 -3.71 -12.52 3.18
CA VAL A 9 -3.92 -13.93 3.59
C VAL A 9 -3.20 -14.23 4.90
N PHE A 10 -1.93 -13.81 5.03
CA PHE A 10 -1.16 -13.97 6.26
C PHE A 10 -1.74 -13.18 7.44
N ASN A 11 -2.36 -12.03 7.19
CA ASN A 11 -3.05 -11.25 8.23
C ASN A 11 -4.43 -11.83 8.61
N SER A 12 -4.96 -12.76 7.81
CA SER A 12 -6.19 -13.51 8.14
C SER A 12 -5.90 -14.80 8.90
N LEU A 13 -4.68 -15.34 8.77
CA LEU A 13 -4.17 -16.48 9.54
C LEU A 13 -3.99 -16.09 11.03
N GLY A 14 -4.96 -16.41 11.87
CA GLY A 14 -4.93 -16.06 13.29
C GLY A 14 -6.24 -15.51 13.84
N LYS A 15 -7.17 -15.12 12.96
CA LYS A 15 -8.53 -14.70 13.34
C LYS A 15 -9.36 -15.90 13.77
N PRO A 16 -10.29 -15.76 14.73
CA PRO A 16 -11.15 -16.85 15.16
C PRO A 16 -11.75 -17.62 13.96
N PRO A 17 -11.84 -18.97 14.02
CA PRO A 17 -11.66 -19.83 15.18
C PRO A 17 -10.28 -20.52 15.19
N VAL A 18 -9.28 -19.91 15.85
CA VAL A 18 -7.97 -20.55 16.13
C VAL A 18 -7.70 -20.57 17.65
N PRO A 19 -7.30 -21.72 18.23
CA PRO A 19 -7.00 -21.86 19.66
C PRO A 19 -5.94 -20.88 20.18
N PHE A 20 -6.08 -20.42 21.43
CA PHE A 20 -5.32 -19.31 22.02
C PHE A 20 -3.79 -19.49 21.97
N GLY A 21 -3.29 -20.73 22.16
CA GLY A 21 -1.85 -21.04 22.11
C GLY A 21 -1.24 -20.94 20.70
N ILE A 22 -1.98 -21.34 19.67
CA ILE A 22 -1.55 -21.29 18.26
C ILE A 22 -1.57 -19.84 17.75
N ARG A 23 -2.51 -19.01 18.25
CA ARG A 23 -2.64 -17.59 17.89
C ARG A 23 -1.39 -16.76 18.26
N LYS A 24 -0.73 -17.07 19.40
CA LYS A 24 0.48 -16.37 19.86
C LYS A 24 1.71 -16.75 19.02
N LEU A 25 1.86 -18.02 18.68
CA LEU A 25 2.92 -18.53 17.81
C LEU A 25 2.79 -18.01 16.37
N GLY A 26 1.56 -17.99 15.84
CA GLY A 26 1.23 -17.39 14.54
C GLY A 26 1.48 -15.87 14.50
N LYS A 27 1.12 -15.12 15.55
CA LYS A 27 1.40 -13.67 15.66
C LYS A 27 2.91 -13.41 15.67
N ALA A 28 3.70 -14.18 16.42
CA ALA A 28 5.15 -14.02 16.50
C ALA A 28 5.86 -14.40 15.18
N LEU A 29 5.46 -15.50 14.54
CA LEU A 29 6.01 -15.92 13.24
C LEU A 29 5.63 -14.93 12.13
N GLY A 30 4.37 -14.48 12.11
CA GLY A 30 3.87 -13.45 11.19
C GLY A 30 4.63 -12.13 11.36
N GLN A 31 4.84 -11.67 12.59
CA GLN A 31 5.67 -10.49 12.88
C GLN A 31 7.13 -10.68 12.46
N GLY A 32 7.70 -11.87 12.63
CA GLY A 32 9.07 -12.20 12.20
C GLY A 32 9.24 -12.14 10.68
N VAL A 33 8.34 -12.78 9.92
CA VAL A 33 8.37 -12.75 8.44
C VAL A 33 8.05 -11.37 7.89
N GLN A 34 7.10 -10.66 8.51
CA GLN A 34 6.72 -9.31 8.14
C GLN A 34 7.87 -8.31 8.34
N LYS A 35 8.58 -8.42 9.48
CA LYS A 35 9.69 -7.53 9.81
C LYS A 35 10.97 -7.87 9.05
N ALA A 36 11.30 -9.15 8.87
CA ALA A 36 12.56 -9.57 8.26
C ALA A 36 12.56 -9.49 6.73
N TYR A 37 11.41 -9.71 6.07
CA TYR A 37 11.33 -9.82 4.62
C TYR A 37 10.39 -8.80 3.98
N LEU A 38 9.14 -8.70 4.45
CA LEU A 38 8.15 -7.82 3.83
C LEU A 38 8.51 -6.34 3.98
N ASN A 39 8.92 -5.90 5.17
CA ASN A 39 9.27 -4.49 5.39
C ASN A 39 10.50 -4.05 4.56
N ARG A 40 11.52 -4.90 4.44
CA ARG A 40 12.69 -4.61 3.58
C ARG A 40 12.33 -4.51 2.11
N GLN A 41 11.49 -5.43 1.61
CA GLN A 41 11.03 -5.38 0.22
C GLN A 41 10.12 -4.17 -0.04
N ILE A 42 9.24 -3.84 0.91
CA ILE A 42 8.40 -2.63 0.85
C ILE A 42 9.28 -1.39 0.81
N GLU A 43 10.32 -1.31 1.65
CA GLU A 43 11.26 -0.20 1.62
C GLU A 43 11.96 -0.09 0.27
N THR A 44 12.54 -1.17 -0.26
CA THR A 44 13.17 -1.17 -1.57
C THR A 44 12.24 -0.63 -2.66
N HIS A 45 10.99 -1.11 -2.70
CA HIS A 45 10.00 -0.65 -3.67
C HIS A 45 9.57 0.80 -3.44
N ALA A 46 9.36 1.20 -2.18
CA ALA A 46 9.02 2.58 -1.84
C ALA A 46 10.13 3.55 -2.27
N ARG A 47 11.40 3.20 -2.04
CA ARG A 47 12.57 4.00 -2.47
C ARG A 47 12.69 4.07 -3.98
N PHE A 48 12.43 2.95 -4.68
CA PHE A 48 12.42 2.95 -6.15
C PHE A 48 11.32 3.86 -6.71
N ILE A 49 10.10 3.75 -6.19
CA ILE A 49 8.96 4.59 -6.59
C ILE A 49 9.25 6.05 -6.31
N GLU A 50 9.74 6.38 -5.11
CA GLU A 50 10.09 7.75 -4.74
C GLU A 50 11.16 8.33 -5.66
N SER A 51 12.21 7.56 -5.96
CA SER A 51 13.25 7.97 -6.90
C SER A 51 12.69 8.21 -8.30
N HIS A 52 11.81 7.32 -8.80
CA HIS A 52 11.16 7.51 -10.09
C HIS A 52 10.32 8.79 -10.12
N LEU A 53 9.50 9.00 -9.09
CA LEU A 53 8.60 10.16 -8.97
C LEU A 53 9.34 11.47 -8.65
N SER A 54 10.58 11.41 -8.17
CA SER A 54 11.44 12.59 -8.03
C SER A 54 11.85 13.19 -9.38
N GLN A 55 11.93 12.35 -10.41
CA GLN A 55 12.34 12.73 -11.76
C GLN A 55 11.14 12.83 -12.72
N ASN A 56 10.06 12.13 -12.43
CA ASN A 56 8.89 12.02 -13.28
C ASN A 56 7.64 12.40 -12.50
N SER A 57 6.79 13.21 -13.11
CA SER A 57 5.59 13.68 -12.43
C SER A 57 4.46 12.63 -12.37
N LEU A 58 4.59 11.54 -13.15
CA LEU A 58 3.66 10.42 -13.34
C LEU A 58 4.43 9.11 -13.66
N PHE A 59 3.74 7.97 -13.67
CA PHE A 59 4.38 6.67 -13.90
C PHE A 59 4.78 6.40 -15.35
N ALA A 60 4.05 6.96 -16.33
CA ALA A 60 4.33 6.71 -17.74
C ALA A 60 4.13 7.98 -18.58
N GLY A 61 5.20 8.79 -18.67
CA GLY A 61 5.22 10.02 -19.47
C GLY A 61 4.66 11.24 -18.74
N GLU A 62 4.11 12.19 -19.51
CA GLU A 62 3.68 13.50 -19.00
C GLU A 62 2.17 13.60 -18.73
N SER A 63 1.39 12.59 -19.14
CA SER A 63 -0.07 12.54 -18.98
C SER A 63 -0.53 11.31 -18.21
N LEU A 64 -1.66 11.43 -17.49
CA LEU A 64 -2.21 10.34 -16.70
C LEU A 64 -2.51 9.13 -17.59
N SER A 65 -2.08 7.96 -17.13
CA SER A 65 -2.13 6.74 -17.90
C SER A 65 -2.72 5.57 -17.11
N MET A 66 -2.89 4.43 -17.77
CA MET A 66 -3.24 3.18 -17.10
C MET A 66 -2.20 2.74 -16.05
N ALA A 67 -0.93 3.16 -16.19
CA ALA A 67 0.08 2.88 -15.18
C ALA A 67 -0.26 3.56 -13.85
N ASP A 68 -0.69 4.82 -13.88
CA ASP A 68 -1.09 5.56 -12.67
C ASP A 68 -2.34 4.95 -12.02
N ILE A 69 -3.31 4.51 -12.85
CA ILE A 69 -4.52 3.83 -12.38
C ILE A 69 -4.14 2.52 -11.67
N GLN A 70 -3.28 1.69 -12.29
CA GLN A 70 -2.81 0.44 -11.69
C GLN A 70 -2.01 0.67 -10.39
N MET A 71 -1.24 1.76 -10.32
CA MET A 71 -0.39 2.10 -9.18
C MET A 71 -1.12 2.84 -8.05
N SER A 72 -2.32 3.37 -8.29
CA SER A 72 -3.15 4.07 -7.28
C SER A 72 -3.31 3.27 -5.99
N PHE A 73 -3.85 2.06 -6.08
CA PHE A 73 -4.12 1.23 -4.91
C PHE A 73 -2.87 0.87 -4.09
N PRO A 74 -1.78 0.33 -4.66
CA PRO A 74 -0.59 -0.02 -3.87
C PRO A 74 0.07 1.21 -3.21
N ILE A 75 0.08 2.37 -3.87
CA ILE A 75 0.66 3.60 -3.30
C ILE A 75 -0.22 4.13 -2.18
N PHE A 76 -1.53 4.13 -2.34
CA PHE A 76 -2.44 4.59 -1.31
C PHE A 76 -2.35 3.69 -0.08
N ALA A 77 -2.21 2.38 -0.29
CA ALA A 77 -1.96 1.43 0.80
C ALA A 77 -0.59 1.62 1.47
N LEU A 78 0.47 1.95 0.71
CA LEU A 78 1.79 2.27 1.26
C LEU A 78 1.71 3.50 2.18
N LEU A 79 1.13 4.59 1.69
CA LEU A 79 1.01 5.85 2.43
C LEU A 79 0.08 5.72 3.65
N ALA A 80 -1.04 5.00 3.52
CA ALA A 80 -1.98 4.82 4.63
C ALA A 80 -1.41 3.96 5.76
N ARG A 81 -0.67 2.89 5.43
CA ARG A 81 -0.09 1.97 6.43
C ARG A 81 1.16 2.52 7.10
N GLY A 82 1.85 3.47 6.45
CA GLY A 82 3.06 4.08 6.96
C GLY A 82 4.22 3.08 7.14
N GLY A 83 5.20 3.47 7.95
CA GLY A 83 6.38 2.65 8.25
C GLY A 83 7.57 2.87 7.32
N ILE A 84 7.43 3.74 6.31
CA ILE A 84 8.52 4.23 5.47
C ILE A 84 8.42 5.76 5.45
N ASP A 85 9.44 6.42 5.99
CA ASP A 85 9.49 7.87 6.07
C ASP A 85 10.08 8.49 4.79
N ASN A 86 9.88 9.81 4.62
CA ASN A 86 10.44 10.62 3.53
C ASN A 86 10.04 10.13 2.13
N LEU A 87 8.75 10.26 1.81
CA LEU A 87 8.18 9.98 0.48
C LEU A 87 7.45 11.20 -0.12
N PRO A 88 8.09 12.40 -0.17
CA PRO A 88 7.42 13.63 -0.61
C PRO A 88 6.92 13.58 -2.06
N HIS A 89 7.65 12.94 -2.98
CA HIS A 89 7.25 12.86 -4.38
C HIS A 89 6.11 11.86 -4.58
N THR A 90 6.12 10.76 -3.85
CA THR A 90 5.01 9.81 -3.81
C THR A 90 3.73 10.45 -3.25
N GLN A 91 3.87 11.28 -2.20
CA GLN A 91 2.78 12.06 -1.63
C GLN A 91 2.23 13.08 -2.64
N ALA A 92 3.10 13.84 -3.31
CA ALA A 92 2.71 14.80 -4.33
C ALA A 92 2.00 14.14 -5.54
N TRP A 93 2.45 12.95 -5.94
CA TRP A 93 1.78 12.16 -6.97
C TRP A 93 0.36 11.76 -6.53
N LYS A 94 0.19 11.32 -5.28
CA LYS A 94 -1.14 10.97 -4.74
C LYS A 94 -2.09 12.17 -4.83
N GLU A 95 -1.64 13.35 -4.38
CA GLU A 95 -2.44 14.58 -4.41
C GLU A 95 -2.85 14.95 -5.84
N LYS A 96 -1.94 14.82 -6.80
CA LYS A 96 -2.23 15.04 -8.22
C LYS A 96 -3.32 14.09 -8.71
N VAL A 97 -3.23 12.79 -8.42
CA VAL A 97 -4.24 11.80 -8.82
C VAL A 97 -5.60 12.13 -8.19
N GLU A 98 -5.63 12.44 -6.89
CA GLU A 98 -6.86 12.77 -6.16
C GLU A 98 -7.52 14.06 -6.68
N SER A 99 -6.73 15.04 -7.12
CA SER A 99 -7.24 16.28 -7.73
C SER A 99 -7.76 16.11 -9.17
N SER A 100 -7.52 14.96 -9.81
CA SER A 100 -7.87 14.78 -11.22
C SER A 100 -9.39 14.66 -11.41
N PRO A 101 -9.97 15.23 -12.50
CA PRO A 101 -11.40 15.06 -12.80
C PRO A 101 -11.82 13.61 -13.03
N GLY A 102 -10.89 12.76 -13.46
CA GLY A 102 -11.13 11.32 -13.60
C GLY A 102 -11.40 10.67 -12.25
N TRP A 103 -10.55 10.95 -11.27
CA TRP A 103 -10.67 10.40 -9.92
C TRP A 103 -11.93 10.87 -9.21
N GLN A 104 -12.24 12.16 -9.29
CA GLN A 104 -13.46 12.72 -8.68
C GLN A 104 -14.72 12.04 -9.20
N ARG A 105 -14.84 11.85 -10.53
CA ARG A 105 -15.96 11.11 -11.12
C ARG A 105 -16.00 9.65 -10.68
N THR A 106 -14.86 9.00 -10.50
CA THR A 106 -14.80 7.64 -9.95
C THR A 106 -15.36 7.59 -8.52
N LEU A 107 -15.05 8.57 -7.67
CA LEU A 107 -15.59 8.64 -6.32
C LEU A 107 -17.09 8.95 -6.29
N GLU A 108 -17.56 9.81 -7.19
CA GLU A 108 -19.00 10.11 -7.33
C GLU A 108 -19.82 8.87 -7.71
N GLN A 109 -19.28 8.02 -8.60
CA GLN A 109 -19.98 6.83 -9.09
C GLN A 109 -19.75 5.59 -8.22
N GLY A 110 -18.52 5.40 -7.75
CA GLY A 110 -18.08 4.20 -7.01
C GLY A 110 -18.13 4.35 -5.49
N GLY A 111 -18.36 5.56 -4.98
CA GLY A 111 -18.32 5.89 -3.57
C GLY A 111 -16.91 6.17 -3.03
N PRO A 112 -16.79 6.60 -1.76
CA PRO A 112 -15.51 6.93 -1.15
C PRO A 112 -14.56 5.73 -1.09
N LEU A 113 -13.30 5.94 -1.45
CA LEU A 113 -12.27 4.92 -1.28
C LEU A 113 -11.88 4.81 0.20
N SER A 114 -12.16 3.66 0.80
CA SER A 114 -11.65 3.30 2.13
C SER A 114 -10.53 2.27 1.98
N ILE A 115 -9.32 2.63 2.41
CA ILE A 115 -8.19 1.69 2.49
C ILE A 115 -8.22 1.06 3.89
N PRO A 116 -8.38 -0.28 4.02
CA PRO A 116 -8.27 -0.94 5.31
C PRO A 116 -6.84 -0.79 5.85
N VAL A 117 -6.70 0.01 6.90
CA VAL A 117 -5.49 0.12 7.71
C VAL A 117 -5.62 -0.88 8.87
N GLU A 118 -4.54 -1.57 9.22
CA GLU A 118 -4.55 -2.41 10.43
C GLU A 118 -4.60 -1.49 11.65
N ASP A 119 -5.57 -1.71 12.53
CA ASP A 119 -5.57 -1.13 13.87
C ASP A 119 -4.24 -1.48 14.55
N LYS A 120 -3.56 -0.46 15.08
CA LYS A 120 -2.35 -0.64 15.87
C LYS A 120 -2.71 -1.46 17.12
N VAL A 121 -2.44 -2.78 17.10
CA VAL A 121 -2.57 -3.70 18.25
C VAL A 121 -1.24 -4.27 18.71
#